data_AF-A0A521P6T9-F1
#
_entry.id   AF-A0A521P6T9-F1
#
_cell.length_a   1.000
_cell.length_b   1.000
_cell.length_c   1.000
_cell.angle_alpha   90.00
_cell.angle_beta   90.00
_cell.angle_gamma   90.00
#
_symmetry.space_group_name_H-M   'P 1'
#
loop_
_entity.id
_entity.type
_entity.pdbx_description
1 polymer ?
#
loop_
_entity_poly.entity_id
_entity_poly.type
_entity_poly.pdbx_seq_one_letter_code
_entity_poly.pdbx_strand_id
1 'polypeptide(L)'
;MKHSFVALLASVVALPAQAQVAPSDWDVHRDAARKSVIAYSTFDVGLSVGFRCTDGAFNAVLAGLPPSRNRRRTLELTFRDDSPFMSMWTTTTDPSVVVSDFPAPLARDFRQGGQLQVMVPGGAADGRNLRYVIELSPSNAAIDEALTACGRPLVDPRDAELEAIGESELPVGLAWERRPQPRYPATRYAEGSVVTTCLTTPEGRLRDCVIEMEHPHDGGFGEATLRAVERARLRNTAQPGAPVPPRLISFRSSFIQP
;
A
#
# COMPACT_ATOMS: atom_id res chain seq x y z
N MET A 1 59.63 -22.17 -55.72
CA MET A 1 58.20 -22.52 -55.80
C MET A 1 57.79 -23.23 -54.51
N LYS A 2 56.59 -22.89 -54.01
CA LYS A 2 55.89 -23.36 -52.78
C LYS A 2 56.14 -22.55 -51.51
N HIS A 3 55.31 -21.54 -51.32
CA HIS A 3 54.96 -20.97 -50.02
C HIS A 3 53.83 -21.81 -49.42
N SER A 4 54.03 -22.38 -48.25
CA SER A 4 52.98 -23.05 -47.48
C SER A 4 52.39 -22.06 -46.48
N PHE A 5 51.15 -21.64 -46.73
CA PHE A 5 50.31 -20.90 -45.78
C PHE A 5 49.72 -21.90 -44.79
N VAL A 6 50.01 -21.74 -43.50
CA VAL A 6 49.32 -22.44 -42.41
C VAL A 6 48.28 -21.48 -41.84
N ALA A 7 47.01 -21.73 -42.14
CA ALA A 7 45.88 -21.01 -41.55
C ALA A 7 45.47 -21.72 -40.25
N LEU A 8 45.69 -21.06 -39.10
CA LEU A 8 45.22 -21.52 -37.80
C LEU A 8 43.78 -21.04 -37.60
N LEU A 9 42.81 -21.97 -37.62
CA LEU A 9 41.41 -21.71 -37.29
C LEU A 9 41.28 -21.48 -35.77
N ALA A 10 40.94 -20.26 -35.36
CA ALA A 10 40.51 -19.96 -34.00
C ALA A 10 39.01 -20.25 -33.86
N SER A 11 38.68 -21.36 -33.20
CA SER A 11 37.31 -21.71 -32.84
C SER A 11 36.83 -20.83 -31.69
N VAL A 12 35.95 -19.87 -31.98
CA VAL A 12 35.21 -19.10 -30.98
C VAL A 12 34.16 -20.03 -30.37
N VAL A 13 34.36 -20.45 -29.12
CA VAL A 13 33.34 -21.17 -28.35
C VAL A 13 32.29 -20.15 -27.92
N ALA A 14 31.16 -20.11 -28.62
CA ALA A 14 29.98 -19.37 -28.18
C ALA A 14 29.38 -20.11 -26.98
N LEU A 15 29.61 -19.60 -25.77
CA LEU A 15 28.87 -20.03 -24.59
C LEU A 15 27.41 -19.59 -24.76
N PRO A 16 26.43 -20.46 -24.47
CA PRO A 16 25.03 -20.05 -24.48
C PRO A 16 24.85 -19.00 -23.37
N ALA A 17 24.52 -17.77 -23.75
CA ALA A 17 23.99 -16.81 -22.80
C ALA A 17 22.71 -17.42 -22.22
N GLN A 18 22.75 -17.83 -20.96
CA GLN A 18 21.53 -18.15 -20.24
C GLN A 18 20.69 -16.87 -20.25
N ALA A 19 19.58 -16.88 -20.99
CA ALA A 19 18.57 -15.85 -20.87
C ALA A 19 18.04 -15.93 -19.44
N GLN A 20 18.63 -15.15 -18.53
CA GLN A 20 18.06 -14.92 -17.22
C GLN A 20 16.69 -14.31 -17.49
N VAL A 21 15.62 -15.00 -17.12
CA VAL A 21 14.26 -14.45 -17.16
C VAL A 21 14.31 -13.21 -16.30
N ALA A 22 14.24 -12.04 -16.93
CA ALA A 22 14.21 -10.78 -16.21
C ALA A 22 12.98 -10.80 -15.29
N PRO A 23 13.06 -10.22 -14.09
CA PRO A 23 11.87 -10.01 -13.27
C PRO A 23 10.77 -9.36 -14.12
N SER A 24 9.52 -9.77 -13.89
CA SER A 24 8.35 -9.16 -14.53
C SER A 24 8.41 -7.65 -14.31
N ASP A 25 8.61 -6.89 -15.40
CA ASP A 25 8.70 -5.44 -15.29
C ASP A 25 7.32 -4.84 -15.01
N TRP A 26 7.29 -3.59 -14.58
CA TRP A 26 6.04 -2.89 -14.34
C TRP A 26 5.41 -2.40 -15.65
N ASP A 27 4.19 -2.85 -15.92
CA ASP A 27 3.34 -2.28 -16.95
C ASP A 27 2.67 -1.00 -16.44
N VAL A 28 2.36 -0.08 -17.37
CA VAL A 28 1.58 1.13 -17.06
C VAL A 28 0.39 1.28 -18.00
N HIS A 29 -0.81 1.31 -17.41
CA HIS A 29 -2.04 1.69 -18.10
C HIS A 29 -2.42 3.14 -17.77
N ARG A 30 -2.82 3.90 -18.80
CA ARG A 30 -3.22 5.31 -18.68
C ARG A 30 -4.59 5.49 -19.32
N ASP A 31 -5.47 6.18 -18.61
CA ASP A 31 -6.78 6.57 -19.09
C ASP A 31 -7.07 8.03 -18.72
N ALA A 32 -6.93 8.93 -19.70
CA ALA A 32 -7.17 10.35 -19.50
C ALA A 32 -8.64 10.67 -19.22
N ALA A 33 -9.59 9.91 -19.79
CA ALA A 33 -11.02 10.14 -19.60
C ALA A 33 -11.45 9.81 -18.17
N ARG A 34 -10.82 8.80 -17.55
CA ARG A 34 -11.03 8.42 -16.15
C ARG A 34 -10.00 9.03 -15.19
N LYS A 35 -9.10 9.90 -15.70
CA LYS A 35 -7.95 10.46 -14.97
C LYS A 35 -7.22 9.38 -14.16
N SER A 36 -6.89 8.28 -14.81
CA SER A 36 -6.33 7.10 -14.18
C SER A 36 -4.95 6.76 -14.73
N VAL A 37 -4.03 6.45 -13.81
CA VAL A 37 -2.71 5.87 -14.08
C VAL A 37 -2.56 4.65 -13.19
N ILE A 38 -2.28 3.49 -13.79
CA ILE A 38 -2.17 2.21 -13.11
C ILE A 38 -0.82 1.60 -13.46
N ALA A 39 0.07 1.50 -12.47
CA ALA A 39 1.26 0.67 -12.55
C ALA A 39 0.92 -0.73 -12.02
N TYR A 40 1.23 -1.79 -12.76
CA TYR A 40 0.95 -3.14 -12.29
C TYR A 40 1.99 -4.15 -12.77
N SER A 41 2.08 -5.26 -12.05
CA SER A 41 2.89 -6.41 -12.44
C SER A 41 2.18 -7.69 -12.01
N THR A 42 2.32 -8.73 -12.84
CA THR A 42 1.84 -10.09 -12.55
C THR A 42 3.04 -11.02 -12.45
N PHE A 43 3.04 -11.84 -11.40
CA PHE A 43 4.12 -12.76 -11.08
C PHE A 43 3.70 -14.21 -11.38
N ASP A 44 4.68 -15.06 -11.70
CA ASP A 44 4.45 -16.48 -12.04
C ASP A 44 3.78 -17.29 -10.92
N VAL A 45 3.89 -16.82 -9.68
CA VAL A 45 3.23 -17.41 -8.50
C VAL A 45 1.72 -17.13 -8.44
N GLY A 46 1.16 -16.48 -9.46
CA GLY A 46 -0.26 -16.15 -9.57
C GLY A 46 -0.70 -14.91 -8.80
N LEU A 47 0.25 -14.18 -8.17
CA LEU A 47 0.00 -12.89 -7.56
C LEU A 47 0.09 -11.77 -8.60
N SER A 48 -0.77 -10.77 -8.47
CA SER A 48 -0.64 -9.49 -9.19
C SER A 48 -0.68 -8.34 -8.20
N VAL A 49 0.23 -7.37 -8.39
CA VAL A 49 0.26 -6.12 -7.63
C VAL A 49 -0.07 -4.97 -8.55
N GLY A 50 -0.87 -4.02 -8.08
CA GLY A 50 -1.18 -2.81 -8.81
C GLY A 50 -1.22 -1.57 -7.93
N PHE A 51 -0.60 -0.49 -8.39
CA PHE A 51 -0.69 0.86 -7.81
C PHE A 51 -1.48 1.73 -8.77
N ARG A 52 -2.62 2.25 -8.31
CA ARG A 52 -3.50 3.06 -9.13
C ARG A 52 -3.71 4.44 -8.53
N CYS A 53 -3.58 5.44 -9.37
CA CYS A 53 -4.19 6.74 -9.16
C CYS A 53 -5.46 6.81 -10.00
N THR A 54 -6.58 7.22 -9.40
CA THR A 54 -7.83 7.51 -10.11
C THR A 54 -8.44 8.77 -9.51
N ASP A 55 -8.48 9.87 -10.28
CA ASP A 55 -9.03 11.16 -9.85
C ASP A 55 -8.50 11.64 -8.48
N GLY A 56 -7.19 11.49 -8.25
CA GLY A 56 -6.53 11.89 -7.00
C GLY A 56 -6.57 10.85 -5.87
N ALA A 57 -7.39 9.79 -5.99
CA ALA A 57 -7.41 8.68 -5.04
C ALA A 57 -6.32 7.64 -5.38
N PHE A 58 -5.34 7.51 -4.50
CA PHE A 58 -4.25 6.54 -4.65
C PHE A 58 -4.59 5.24 -3.91
N ASN A 59 -4.42 4.08 -4.57
CA ASN A 59 -4.67 2.77 -3.99
C ASN A 59 -3.57 1.78 -4.39
N ALA A 60 -3.28 0.83 -3.50
CA ALA A 60 -2.45 -0.33 -3.76
C ALA A 60 -3.31 -1.59 -3.66
N VAL A 61 -3.23 -2.45 -4.66
CA VAL A 61 -4.05 -3.64 -4.84
C VAL A 61 -3.13 -4.85 -4.88
N LEU A 62 -3.51 -5.91 -4.16
CA LEU A 62 -2.91 -7.23 -4.31
C LEU A 62 -4.03 -8.22 -4.68
N ALA A 63 -3.82 -8.97 -5.75
CA ALA A 63 -4.77 -9.94 -6.30
C ALA A 63 -4.12 -11.33 -6.39
N GLY A 64 -4.93 -12.37 -6.54
CA GLY A 64 -4.46 -13.76 -6.59
C GLY A 64 -4.23 -14.38 -5.22
N LEU A 65 -4.76 -13.77 -4.16
CA LEU A 65 -4.64 -14.31 -2.80
C LEU A 65 -5.64 -15.47 -2.58
N PRO A 66 -5.36 -16.37 -1.63
CA PRO A 66 -6.38 -17.33 -1.18
C PRO A 66 -7.63 -16.58 -0.72
N PRO A 67 -8.83 -17.04 -1.10
CA PRO A 67 -10.06 -16.32 -0.83
C PRO A 67 -10.31 -16.21 0.68
N SER A 68 -10.70 -15.03 1.13
CA SER A 68 -11.09 -14.78 2.52
C SER A 68 -12.49 -14.17 2.61
N ARG A 69 -13.26 -14.59 3.62
CA ARG A 69 -14.54 -13.95 3.96
C ARG A 69 -14.39 -12.79 4.93
N ASN A 70 -13.19 -12.58 5.46
CA ASN A 70 -12.93 -11.48 6.36
C ASN A 70 -12.92 -10.16 5.58
N ARG A 71 -13.67 -9.17 6.05
CA ARG A 71 -13.70 -7.81 5.48
C ARG A 71 -12.33 -7.13 5.51
N ARG A 72 -11.51 -7.50 6.49
CA ARG A 72 -10.12 -7.08 6.61
C ARG A 72 -9.26 -8.29 6.89
N ARG A 73 -8.02 -8.24 6.43
CA ARG A 73 -7.02 -9.29 6.67
C ARG A 73 -5.65 -8.67 6.77
N THR A 74 -4.82 -9.29 7.59
CA THR A 74 -3.41 -8.95 7.69
C THR A 74 -2.60 -9.80 6.72
N LEU A 75 -1.54 -9.21 6.20
CA LEU A 75 -0.47 -9.89 5.47
C LEU A 75 0.85 -9.49 6.13
N GLU A 76 1.73 -10.44 6.39
CA GLU A 76 3.10 -10.12 6.79
C GLU A 76 3.92 -9.90 5.52
N LEU A 77 4.55 -8.74 5.42
CA LEU A 77 5.41 -8.38 4.30
C LEU A 77 6.85 -8.31 4.77
N THR A 78 7.76 -8.78 3.93
CA THR A 78 9.21 -8.67 4.15
C THR A 78 9.84 -8.21 2.85
N PHE A 79 10.32 -6.97 2.81
CA PHE A 79 11.06 -6.45 1.67
C PHE A 79 12.55 -6.67 1.92
N ARG A 80 13.25 -7.22 0.92
CA ARG A 80 14.70 -7.46 0.96
C ARG A 80 15.08 -8.21 2.25
N ASP A 81 16.02 -7.66 3.01
CA ASP A 81 16.47 -8.17 4.31
C ASP A 81 15.90 -7.36 5.49
N ASP A 82 14.84 -6.57 5.25
CA ASP A 82 14.20 -5.76 6.28
C ASP A 82 13.42 -6.65 7.28
N SER A 83 13.08 -6.09 8.44
CA SER A 83 12.26 -6.80 9.41
C SER A 83 10.85 -7.02 8.86
N PRO A 84 10.25 -8.21 9.06
CA PRO A 84 8.87 -8.46 8.67
C PRO A 84 7.94 -7.52 9.41
N PHE A 85 6.95 -6.97 8.71
CA PHE A 85 5.91 -6.16 9.32
C PHE A 85 4.53 -6.66 8.92
N MET A 86 3.60 -6.54 9.87
CA MET A 86 2.20 -6.82 9.62
C MET A 86 1.59 -5.60 8.91
N SER A 87 0.92 -5.88 7.80
CA SER A 87 0.23 -4.89 6.99
C SER A 87 -1.25 -5.20 6.96
N MET A 88 -2.07 -4.15 7.01
CA MET A 88 -3.52 -4.28 7.08
C MET A 88 -4.16 -3.97 5.73
N TRP A 89 -5.14 -4.79 5.36
CA TRP A 89 -5.78 -4.73 4.07
C TRP A 89 -7.30 -4.84 4.18
N THR A 90 -8.01 -4.17 3.27
CA THR A 90 -9.45 -4.28 3.10
C THR A 90 -9.76 -5.23 1.94
N THR A 91 -10.55 -6.28 2.19
CA THR A 91 -10.98 -7.23 1.15
C THR A 91 -12.04 -6.58 0.28
N THR A 92 -11.91 -6.74 -1.03
CA THR A 92 -12.90 -6.20 -1.99
C THR A 92 -14.09 -7.15 -2.15
N THR A 93 -14.98 -6.86 -3.12
CA THR A 93 -16.06 -7.78 -3.51
C THR A 93 -15.54 -9.10 -4.09
N ASP A 94 -14.33 -9.11 -4.64
CA ASP A 94 -13.60 -10.33 -4.95
C ASP A 94 -12.81 -10.78 -3.72
N PRO A 95 -13.08 -11.98 -3.16
CA PRO A 95 -12.45 -12.45 -1.92
C PRO A 95 -10.94 -12.73 -2.06
N SER A 96 -10.41 -12.75 -3.29
CA SER A 96 -8.99 -12.93 -3.61
C SER A 96 -8.24 -11.61 -3.84
N VAL A 97 -8.95 -10.48 -3.80
CA VAL A 97 -8.39 -9.15 -4.06
C VAL A 97 -8.54 -8.27 -2.83
N VAL A 98 -7.44 -7.60 -2.48
CA VAL A 98 -7.36 -6.71 -1.31
C VAL A 98 -6.79 -5.35 -1.70
N VAL A 99 -7.17 -4.31 -0.95
CA VAL A 99 -6.59 -2.97 -1.04
C VAL A 99 -5.87 -2.60 0.26
N SER A 100 -4.69 -2.01 0.15
CA SER A 100 -3.86 -1.65 1.31
C SER A 100 -4.44 -0.46 2.04
N ASP A 101 -4.36 -0.47 3.38
CA ASP A 101 -4.73 0.67 4.20
C ASP A 101 -3.74 1.85 4.09
N PHE A 102 -2.49 1.57 3.70
CA PHE A 102 -1.41 2.57 3.50
C PHE A 102 -0.76 2.40 2.13
N PRO A 103 -1.45 2.79 1.04
CA PRO A 103 -1.03 2.47 -0.32
C PRO A 103 0.21 3.24 -0.77
N ALA A 104 0.38 4.51 -0.37
CA ALA A 104 1.52 5.32 -0.80
C ALA A 104 2.85 4.89 -0.13
N PRO A 105 2.92 4.65 1.20
CA PRO A 105 4.09 4.03 1.81
C PRO A 105 4.45 2.69 1.16
N LEU A 106 3.45 1.82 0.95
CA LEU A 106 3.67 0.53 0.31
C LEU A 106 4.26 0.67 -1.11
N ALA A 107 3.74 1.59 -1.93
CA ALA A 107 4.31 1.87 -3.25
C ALA A 107 5.77 2.33 -3.18
N ARG A 108 6.15 3.06 -2.12
CA ARG A 108 7.53 3.51 -1.87
C ARG A 108 8.48 2.40 -1.38
N ASP A 109 7.96 1.31 -0.86
CA ASP A 109 8.77 0.10 -0.61
C ASP A 109 8.95 -0.73 -1.89
N PHE A 110 7.89 -0.89 -2.67
CA PHE A 110 7.91 -1.66 -3.92
C PHE A 110 8.84 -1.08 -4.99
N ARG A 111 8.92 0.26 -5.11
CA ARG A 111 9.82 0.95 -6.04
C ARG A 111 11.32 0.67 -5.81
N GLN A 112 11.69 0.19 -4.63
CA GLN A 112 13.09 -0.08 -4.31
C GLN A 112 13.55 -1.41 -4.92
N GLY A 113 12.63 -2.22 -5.44
CA GLY A 113 12.93 -3.52 -6.02
C GLY A 113 13.44 -4.53 -4.99
N GLY A 114 13.98 -5.64 -5.52
CA GLY A 114 14.53 -6.74 -4.73
C GLY A 114 13.48 -7.77 -4.31
N GLN A 115 13.87 -8.69 -3.45
CA GLN A 115 12.98 -9.75 -2.99
C GLN A 115 11.83 -9.19 -2.15
N LEU A 116 10.61 -9.67 -2.38
CA LEU A 116 9.47 -9.49 -1.49
C LEU A 116 8.96 -10.86 -1.05
N GLN A 117 8.75 -11.02 0.24
CA GLN A 117 7.99 -12.13 0.80
C GLN A 117 6.63 -11.63 1.28
N VAL A 118 5.57 -12.33 0.85
CA VAL A 118 4.20 -12.10 1.30
C VAL A 118 3.73 -13.34 2.02
N MET A 119 3.55 -13.26 3.33
CA MET A 119 2.99 -14.34 4.13
C MET A 119 1.52 -14.04 4.43
N VAL A 120 0.67 -14.98 4.04
CA VAL A 120 -0.77 -15.00 4.29
C VAL A 120 -1.05 -15.91 5.49
N PRO A 121 -1.44 -15.37 6.65
CA PRO A 121 -1.78 -16.18 7.81
C PRO A 121 -2.94 -17.13 7.50
N GLY A 122 -2.74 -18.42 7.73
CA GLY A 122 -3.76 -19.45 7.47
C GLY A 122 -4.25 -19.53 6.01
N GLY A 123 -3.46 -19.07 5.04
CA GLY A 123 -3.85 -18.99 3.64
C GLY A 123 -3.83 -20.32 2.87
N ALA A 124 -3.18 -21.36 3.39
CA ALA A 124 -3.13 -22.67 2.75
C ALA A 124 -4.42 -23.47 2.99
N ALA A 125 -4.71 -24.47 2.15
CA ALA A 125 -5.92 -25.29 2.24
C ALA A 125 -6.05 -26.07 3.56
N ASP A 126 -4.92 -26.37 4.21
CA ASP A 126 -4.83 -27.04 5.51
C ASP A 126 -4.77 -26.05 6.69
N GLY A 127 -4.96 -24.75 6.45
CA GLY A 127 -4.93 -23.70 7.46
C GLY A 127 -3.51 -23.27 7.89
N ARG A 128 -2.45 -23.76 7.23
CA ARG A 128 -1.09 -23.25 7.45
C ARG A 128 -0.88 -21.89 6.79
N ASN A 129 0.16 -21.19 7.21
CA ASN A 129 0.59 -19.96 6.56
C ASN A 129 1.07 -20.25 5.13
N LEU A 130 0.60 -19.46 4.18
CA LEU A 130 1.04 -19.52 2.79
C LEU A 130 2.03 -18.40 2.53
N ARG A 131 3.23 -18.72 2.02
CA ARG A 131 4.28 -17.73 1.72
C ARG A 131 4.50 -17.66 0.23
N TYR A 132 4.41 -16.46 -0.32
CA TYR A 132 4.87 -16.12 -1.66
C TYR A 132 6.24 -15.47 -1.56
N VAL A 133 7.14 -15.81 -2.47
CA VAL A 133 8.44 -15.15 -2.64
C VAL A 133 8.50 -14.67 -4.08
N ILE A 134 8.63 -13.36 -4.26
CA ILE A 134 8.66 -12.73 -5.58
C ILE A 134 9.88 -11.83 -5.69
N GLU A 135 10.41 -11.70 -6.90
CA GLU A 135 11.48 -10.75 -7.20
C GLU A 135 10.86 -9.52 -7.85
N LEU A 136 11.02 -8.36 -7.22
CA LEU A 136 10.52 -7.09 -7.74
C LEU A 136 11.52 -6.48 -8.72
N SER A 137 11.02 -5.99 -9.86
CA SER A 137 11.83 -5.24 -10.83
C SER A 137 12.52 -4.04 -10.14
N PRO A 138 13.80 -3.77 -10.45
CA PRO A 138 14.47 -2.55 -9.98
C PRO A 138 13.96 -1.29 -10.68
N SER A 139 13.13 -1.42 -11.72
CA SER A 139 12.48 -0.29 -12.39
C SER A 139 11.38 0.30 -11.51
N ASN A 140 11.47 1.61 -11.26
CA ASN A 140 10.48 2.34 -10.45
C ASN A 140 9.60 3.30 -11.27
N ALA A 141 9.91 3.52 -12.55
CA ALA A 141 9.30 4.57 -13.36
C ALA A 141 7.77 4.49 -13.41
N ALA A 142 7.23 3.28 -13.51
CA ALA A 142 5.79 3.03 -13.52
C ALA A 142 5.12 3.46 -12.20
N ILE A 143 5.68 3.03 -11.07
CA ILE A 143 5.16 3.33 -9.73
C ILE A 143 5.30 4.82 -9.44
N ASP A 144 6.44 5.42 -9.82
CA ASP A 144 6.72 6.85 -9.68
C ASP A 144 5.70 7.69 -10.42
N GLU A 145 5.31 7.27 -11.63
CA GLU A 145 4.27 7.93 -12.39
C GLU A 145 2.90 7.84 -11.71
N ALA A 146 2.52 6.66 -11.21
CA ALA A 146 1.25 6.49 -10.50
C ALA A 146 1.18 7.35 -9.22
N LEU A 147 2.26 7.41 -8.44
CA LEU A 147 2.34 8.27 -7.25
C LEU A 147 2.24 9.75 -7.62
N THR A 148 3.02 10.18 -8.62
CA THR A 148 3.06 11.57 -9.09
C THR A 148 1.70 12.02 -9.64
N ALA A 149 0.99 11.15 -10.36
CA ALA A 149 -0.34 11.43 -10.89
C ALA A 149 -1.37 11.79 -9.80
N CYS A 150 -1.19 11.28 -8.58
CA CYS A 150 -2.04 11.57 -7.43
C CYS A 150 -1.41 12.61 -6.47
N GLY A 151 -0.33 13.28 -6.88
CA GLY A 151 0.39 14.25 -6.04
C GLY A 151 1.02 13.63 -4.79
N ARG A 152 1.25 12.31 -4.78
CA ARG A 152 1.91 11.62 -3.67
C ARG A 152 3.43 11.78 -3.83
N PRO A 153 4.13 12.25 -2.79
CA PRO A 153 5.57 12.46 -2.89
C PRO A 153 6.30 11.14 -3.05
N LEU A 154 7.38 11.16 -3.84
CA LEU A 154 8.27 10.02 -4.06
C LEU A 154 9.07 9.66 -2.79
N VAL A 155 9.28 10.64 -1.93
CA VAL A 155 9.88 10.48 -0.59
C VAL A 155 9.02 11.30 0.37
N ASP A 156 8.45 10.65 1.37
CA ASP A 156 7.55 11.30 2.33
C ASP A 156 8.15 11.20 3.75
N PRO A 157 8.45 12.32 4.43
CA PRO A 157 8.90 12.27 5.82
C PRO A 157 7.87 11.63 6.77
N ARG A 158 6.58 11.57 6.37
CA ARG A 158 5.53 10.91 7.17
C ARG A 158 5.71 9.40 7.29
N ASP A 159 6.46 8.77 6.40
CA ASP A 159 6.66 7.30 6.44
C ASP A 159 7.36 6.86 7.73
N ALA A 160 8.40 7.59 8.15
CA ALA A 160 9.10 7.32 9.41
C ALA A 160 8.19 7.53 10.63
N GLU A 161 7.28 8.51 10.57
CA GLU A 161 6.30 8.73 11.63
C GLU A 161 5.22 7.64 11.66
N LEU A 162 4.82 7.11 10.50
CA LEU A 162 3.88 5.99 10.37
C LEU A 162 4.47 4.68 10.91
N GLU A 163 5.73 4.41 10.61
CA GLU A 163 6.44 3.24 11.15
C GLU A 163 6.47 3.28 12.69
N ALA A 164 6.67 4.47 13.28
CA ALA A 164 6.74 4.66 14.72
C ALA A 164 5.39 4.46 15.45
N ILE A 165 4.24 4.61 14.77
CA ILE A 165 2.92 4.32 15.35
C ILE A 165 2.51 2.85 15.15
N GLY A 166 3.09 2.16 14.16
CA GLY A 166 2.77 0.78 13.81
C GLY A 166 1.31 0.58 13.41
N GLU A 167 0.74 -0.60 13.71
CA GLU A 167 -0.66 -0.92 13.41
C GLU A 167 -1.68 -0.29 14.39
N SER A 168 -1.22 0.44 15.41
CA SER A 168 -2.11 1.08 16.36
C SER A 168 -2.72 2.33 15.74
N GLU A 169 -4.05 2.41 15.72
CA GLU A 169 -4.75 3.62 15.27
C GLU A 169 -4.23 4.83 16.09
N LEU A 170 -4.31 4.73 17.43
CA LEU A 170 -3.76 5.76 18.31
C LEU A 170 -2.44 5.33 18.96
N PRO A 171 -1.44 6.23 19.06
CA PRO A 171 -0.26 6.01 19.88
C PRO A 171 -0.61 5.72 21.34
N VAL A 172 0.22 4.90 22.00
CA VAL A 172 0.11 4.62 23.43
C VAL A 172 0.05 5.93 24.24
N GLY A 173 -0.86 5.99 25.20
CA GLY A 173 -1.06 7.16 26.05
C GLY A 173 -2.01 8.23 25.48
N LEU A 174 -2.65 7.97 24.34
CA LEU A 174 -3.72 8.79 23.79
C LEU A 174 -5.03 8.02 23.72
N ALA A 175 -6.14 8.74 23.90
CA ALA A 175 -7.47 8.21 23.65
C ALA A 175 -8.38 9.28 23.04
N TRP A 176 -9.38 8.84 22.30
CA TRP A 176 -10.47 9.72 21.89
C TRP A 176 -11.24 10.25 23.09
N GLU A 177 -11.26 11.57 23.25
CA GLU A 177 -12.26 12.25 24.07
C GLU A 177 -13.57 12.36 23.29
N ARG A 178 -13.48 12.75 22.01
CA ARG A 178 -14.58 12.74 21.06
C ARG A 178 -14.09 12.12 19.75
N ARG A 179 -14.61 10.94 19.41
CA ARG A 179 -14.32 10.28 18.13
C ARG A 179 -14.88 11.10 16.97
N PRO A 180 -14.23 11.08 15.78
CA PRO A 180 -14.87 11.57 14.57
C PRO A 180 -16.14 10.77 14.31
N GLN A 181 -17.25 11.47 14.06
CA GLN A 181 -18.55 10.89 13.73
C GLN A 181 -18.96 11.37 12.32
N PRO A 182 -18.42 10.75 11.26
CA PRO A 182 -18.76 11.13 9.90
C PRO A 182 -20.21 10.76 9.59
N ARG A 183 -20.88 11.65 8.85
CA ARG A 183 -22.21 11.36 8.30
C ARG A 183 -22.03 10.51 7.05
N TYR A 184 -22.90 9.52 6.87
CA TYR A 184 -22.90 8.71 5.65
C TYR A 184 -23.08 9.63 4.41
N PRO A 185 -22.17 9.59 3.42
CA PRO A 185 -22.25 10.45 2.24
C PRO A 185 -23.38 10.00 1.29
N ALA A 186 -23.83 10.90 0.42
CA ALA A 186 -24.74 10.54 -0.66
C ALA A 186 -23.98 9.73 -1.72
N THR A 187 -24.11 8.40 -1.66
CA THR A 187 -23.36 7.48 -2.52
C THR A 187 -24.19 6.25 -2.86
N ARG A 188 -23.77 5.50 -3.88
CA ARG A 188 -24.41 4.24 -4.31
C ARG A 188 -23.97 3.03 -3.49
N TYR A 189 -22.93 3.17 -2.69
CA TYR A 189 -22.34 2.08 -1.93
C TYR A 189 -23.04 1.90 -0.59
N ALA A 190 -23.31 0.65 -0.21
CA ALA A 190 -23.91 0.29 1.08
C ALA A 190 -22.89 0.26 2.23
N GLU A 191 -21.60 0.26 1.90
CA GLU A 191 -20.52 0.34 2.87
C GLU A 191 -19.28 1.02 2.28
N GLY A 192 -18.40 1.47 3.16
CA GLY A 192 -17.12 2.05 2.80
C GLY A 192 -16.16 2.12 3.97
N SER A 193 -14.89 2.37 3.68
CA SER A 193 -13.85 2.57 4.68
C SER A 193 -12.85 3.61 4.24
N VAL A 194 -12.34 4.33 5.23
CA VAL A 194 -11.34 5.37 5.04
C VAL A 194 -10.27 5.20 6.09
N VAL A 195 -9.01 5.26 5.67
CA VAL A 195 -7.86 5.39 6.57
C VAL A 195 -7.37 6.82 6.47
N THR A 196 -7.25 7.47 7.62
CA THR A 196 -6.86 8.87 7.73
C THR A 196 -5.69 8.99 8.68
N THR A 197 -4.71 9.80 8.30
CA THR A 197 -3.63 10.22 9.18
C THR A 197 -3.79 11.69 9.53
N CYS A 198 -3.40 12.09 10.74
CA CYS A 198 -3.50 13.48 11.20
C CYS A 198 -2.37 13.80 12.17
N LEU A 199 -2.01 15.07 12.28
CA LEU A 199 -1.18 15.58 13.37
C LEU A 199 -2.05 16.05 14.54
N THR A 200 -1.66 15.69 15.76
CA THR A 200 -2.30 16.18 16.99
C THR A 200 -1.82 17.59 17.34
N THR A 201 -2.64 18.28 18.14
CA THR A 201 -2.31 19.59 18.75
C THR A 201 -2.34 19.47 20.27
N PRO A 202 -1.68 20.39 21.02
CA PRO A 202 -1.72 20.41 22.49
C PRO A 202 -3.12 20.42 23.09
N GLU A 203 -4.09 21.03 22.41
CA GLU A 203 -5.50 21.08 22.84
C GLU A 203 -6.32 19.83 22.40
N GLY A 204 -5.65 18.79 21.90
CA GLY A 204 -6.31 17.55 21.47
C GLY A 204 -7.07 17.65 20.15
N ARG A 205 -6.97 18.76 19.41
CA ARG A 205 -7.51 18.87 18.04
C ARG A 205 -6.59 18.16 17.04
N LEU A 206 -7.13 17.87 15.86
CA LEU A 206 -6.42 17.31 14.73
C LEU A 206 -6.21 18.36 13.64
N ARG A 207 -5.08 18.28 12.94
CA ARG A 207 -4.71 19.13 11.81
C ARG A 207 -3.92 18.33 10.79
N ASP A 208 -3.68 18.93 9.63
CA ASP A 208 -2.81 18.36 8.57
C ASP A 208 -3.20 16.91 8.24
N CYS A 209 -4.51 16.71 8.11
CA CYS A 209 -5.09 15.39 7.91
C CYS A 209 -5.06 14.99 6.44
N VAL A 210 -4.66 13.74 6.20
CA VAL A 210 -4.53 13.15 4.87
C VAL A 210 -5.37 11.89 4.81
N ILE A 211 -6.17 11.75 3.75
CA ILE A 211 -6.82 10.48 3.42
C ILE A 211 -5.76 9.58 2.79
N GLU A 212 -5.36 8.52 3.48
CA GLU A 212 -4.37 7.56 2.94
C GLU A 212 -5.03 6.56 2.00
N MET A 213 -6.24 6.11 2.36
CA MET A 213 -7.03 5.18 1.56
C MET A 213 -8.51 5.51 1.71
N GLU A 214 -9.23 5.41 0.60
CA GLU A 214 -10.69 5.35 0.57
C GLU A 214 -11.13 4.17 -0.30
N HIS A 215 -12.01 3.34 0.24
CA HIS A 215 -12.60 2.21 -0.47
C HIS A 215 -14.11 2.11 -0.21
N PRO A 216 -14.96 2.05 -1.26
CA PRO A 216 -14.66 2.36 -2.66
C PRO A 216 -14.22 3.81 -2.90
N HIS A 217 -13.32 4.02 -3.87
CA HIS A 217 -12.59 5.30 -4.05
C HIS A 217 -13.45 6.52 -4.42
N ASP A 218 -14.61 6.30 -5.04
CA ASP A 218 -15.56 7.35 -5.45
C ASP A 218 -16.79 7.41 -4.52
N GLY A 219 -16.63 6.93 -3.28
CA GLY A 219 -17.70 6.87 -2.30
C GLY A 219 -18.02 8.20 -1.62
N GLY A 220 -17.07 9.14 -1.62
CA GLY A 220 -17.16 10.41 -0.89
C GLY A 220 -16.99 10.24 0.63
N PHE A 221 -16.45 9.10 1.05
CA PHE A 221 -16.26 8.75 2.46
C PHE A 221 -15.10 9.55 3.08
N GLY A 222 -14.03 9.81 2.33
CA GLY A 222 -12.88 10.59 2.78
C GLY A 222 -13.29 12.01 3.13
N GLU A 223 -14.02 12.67 2.23
CA GLU A 223 -14.60 13.99 2.46
C GLU A 223 -15.53 14.05 3.67
N ALA A 224 -16.38 13.03 3.85
CA ALA A 224 -17.21 12.91 5.05
C ALA A 224 -16.36 12.74 6.33
N THR A 225 -15.25 12.01 6.25
CA THR A 225 -14.31 11.81 7.35
C THR A 225 -13.59 13.10 7.71
N LEU A 226 -13.07 13.85 6.74
CA LEU A 226 -12.38 15.13 6.97
C LEU A 226 -13.29 16.15 7.68
N ARG A 227 -14.56 16.26 7.28
CA ARG A 227 -15.54 17.11 7.97
C ARG A 227 -15.82 16.68 9.41
N ALA A 228 -15.74 15.38 9.70
CA ALA A 228 -15.97 14.84 11.04
C ALA A 228 -14.79 15.14 11.98
N VAL A 229 -13.57 15.14 11.42
CA VAL A 229 -12.33 15.38 12.14
C VAL A 229 -12.27 16.77 12.79
N GLU A 230 -12.88 17.78 12.18
CA GLU A 230 -12.95 19.15 12.75
C GLU A 230 -13.47 19.18 14.20
N ARG A 231 -14.42 18.27 14.50
CA ARG A 231 -15.05 18.16 15.82
C ARG A 231 -14.39 17.13 16.72
N ALA A 232 -13.52 16.27 16.18
CA ALA A 232 -12.85 15.22 16.93
C ALA A 232 -11.87 15.79 17.96
N ARG A 233 -11.73 15.11 19.09
CA ARG A 233 -10.85 15.51 20.19
C ARG A 233 -10.15 14.28 20.78
N LEU A 234 -8.86 14.42 21.05
CA LEU A 234 -8.06 13.47 21.81
C LEU A 234 -7.79 14.00 23.22
N ARG A 235 -7.51 13.08 24.13
CA ARG A 235 -7.00 13.36 25.47
C ARG A 235 -5.75 12.55 25.77
N ASN A 236 -4.89 13.10 26.63
CA ASN A 236 -3.70 12.42 27.12
C ASN A 236 -4.09 11.49 28.29
N THR A 237 -3.97 10.18 28.08
CA THR A 237 -4.23 9.17 29.10
C THR A 237 -2.98 8.73 29.84
N ALA A 238 -1.79 8.98 29.30
CA ALA A 238 -0.54 8.76 30.01
C ALA A 238 -0.34 9.77 31.15
N GLN A 239 -0.79 11.01 30.96
CA GLN A 239 -0.78 12.08 31.96
C GLN A 239 -2.12 12.84 31.92
N PRO A 240 -3.13 12.41 32.69
CA PRO A 240 -4.44 13.06 32.71
C PRO A 240 -4.33 14.55 33.04
N GLY A 241 -4.99 15.40 32.23
CA GLY A 241 -4.97 16.86 32.38
C GLY A 241 -3.76 17.56 31.74
N ALA A 242 -2.72 16.81 31.34
CA ALA A 242 -1.62 17.36 30.55
C ALA A 242 -2.03 17.58 29.08
N PRO A 243 -1.35 18.48 28.36
CA PRO A 243 -1.55 18.65 26.91
C PRO A 243 -1.31 17.36 26.13
N VAL A 244 -1.96 17.24 24.97
CA VAL A 244 -1.72 16.15 24.04
C VAL A 244 -0.40 16.40 23.29
N PRO A 245 0.58 15.47 23.32
CA PRO A 245 1.82 15.64 22.57
C PRO A 245 1.56 15.74 21.05
N PRO A 246 2.22 16.65 20.33
CA PRO A 246 2.12 16.77 18.88
C PRO A 246 2.82 15.58 18.20
N ARG A 247 2.05 14.75 17.51
CA ARG A 247 2.55 13.59 16.76
C ARG A 247 1.54 13.12 15.72
N LEU A 248 2.00 12.32 14.77
CA LEU A 248 1.12 11.61 13.86
C LEU A 248 0.25 10.59 14.59
N ILE A 249 -0.99 10.47 14.13
CA ILE A 249 -1.91 9.37 14.46
C ILE A 249 -2.48 8.82 13.15
N SER A 250 -3.02 7.61 13.21
CA SER A 250 -3.88 7.07 12.15
C SER A 250 -5.25 6.70 12.73
N PHE A 251 -6.28 6.59 11.91
CA PHE A 251 -7.51 5.94 12.34
C PHE A 251 -8.32 5.51 11.14
N ARG A 252 -9.16 4.48 11.35
CA ARG A 252 -10.08 4.01 10.33
C ARG A 252 -11.49 4.46 10.63
N SER A 253 -12.12 5.11 9.66
CA SER A 253 -13.56 5.34 9.65
C SER A 253 -14.23 4.26 8.81
N SER A 254 -15.21 3.57 9.38
CA SER A 254 -16.01 2.56 8.67
C SER A 254 -17.43 3.08 8.52
N PHE A 255 -17.96 2.96 7.30
CA PHE A 255 -19.29 3.39 6.91
C PHE A 255 -20.10 2.15 6.60
N ILE A 256 -21.23 2.01 7.28
CA ILE A 256 -22.21 0.97 7.01
C ILE A 256 -23.53 1.71 6.89
N GLN A 257 -24.25 1.49 5.80
CA GLN A 257 -25.56 2.10 5.61
C GLN A 257 -26.46 1.68 6.78
N PRO A 258 -27.07 2.64 7.50
CA PRO A 258 -27.96 2.33 8.62
C PRO A 258 -29.24 1.62 8.18
#